data_AF-A0A0Q8MXB6-F1
#
_entry.id   AF-A0A0Q8MXB6-F1
#
_cell.length_a   1.000
_cell.length_b   1.000
_cell.length_c   1.000
_cell.angle_alpha   90.00
_cell.angle_beta   90.00
_cell.angle_gamma   90.00
#
_symmetry.space_group_name_H-M   'P 1'
#
loop_
_entity.id
_entity.type
_entity.pdbx_description
1 polymer ?
#
loop_
_entity_poly.entity_id
_entity_poly.type
_entity_poly.pdbx_seq_one_letter_code
_entity_poly.pdbx_strand_id
1 'polypeptide(L)'
;MKRNNIFIVTALISTIFVHGMQIGESSLPFENNDITVGKLMAGMVMLFVYFIPTIICWKKRNSKYLLIINILTAWTILGWFICFILAFNINRKHARIIVETKRKMKEEKKKMKEAKKIAEFSPDKVDV
;
A
#
# COMPACT_ATOMS: atom_id res chain seq x y z
N MET A 1 -47.64 -10.74 -11.07
CA MET A 1 -46.24 -11.23 -10.95
C MET A 1 -45.29 -10.08 -11.28
N LYS A 2 -44.74 -9.36 -10.31
CA LYS A 2 -43.77 -8.27 -10.57
C LYS A 2 -42.42 -8.93 -10.91
N ARG A 3 -41.98 -8.83 -12.17
CA ARG A 3 -40.68 -9.35 -12.63
C ARG A 3 -39.55 -8.65 -11.86
N ASN A 4 -38.73 -9.45 -11.17
CA ASN A 4 -37.58 -8.99 -10.41
C ASN A 4 -36.44 -8.56 -11.36
N ASN A 5 -36.60 -7.41 -12.03
CA ASN A 5 -35.60 -6.83 -12.93
C ASN A 5 -34.27 -6.53 -12.20
N ILE A 6 -34.31 -6.37 -10.87
CA ILE A 6 -33.13 -6.18 -10.02
C ILE A 6 -32.16 -7.37 -10.12
N PHE A 7 -32.66 -8.61 -10.12
CA PHE A 7 -31.81 -9.79 -10.17
C PHE A 7 -31.07 -9.92 -11.51
N ILE A 8 -31.74 -9.54 -12.60
CA ILE A 8 -31.19 -9.54 -13.95
C ILE A 8 -30.11 -8.45 -14.08
N VAL A 9 -30.37 -7.25 -13.56
CA VAL A 9 -29.38 -6.16 -13.55
C VAL A 9 -28.16 -6.53 -12.72
N THR A 10 -28.32 -7.16 -11.56
CA THR A 10 -27.18 -7.60 -10.75
C THR A 10 -26.36 -8.71 -11.41
N ALA A 11 -27.02 -9.63 -12.12
CA ALA A 11 -26.34 -10.72 -12.83
C ALA A 11 -25.58 -10.21 -14.09
N LEU A 12 -26.11 -9.18 -14.75
CA LEU A 12 -25.43 -8.54 -15.89
C LEU A 12 -24.22 -7.72 -15.44
N ILE A 13 -24.32 -7.02 -14.32
CA ILE A 13 -23.19 -6.26 -13.76
C ILE A 13 -22.08 -7.19 -13.30
N SER A 14 -22.40 -8.33 -12.68
CA SER A 14 -21.38 -9.30 -12.24
C SER A 14 -20.66 -9.97 -13.40
N THR A 15 -21.38 -10.31 -14.48
CA THR A 15 -20.77 -10.93 -15.67
C THR A 15 -19.87 -9.97 -16.44
N ILE A 16 -20.25 -8.69 -16.55
CA ILE A 16 -19.40 -7.63 -17.12
C ILE A 16 -18.16 -7.39 -16.24
N PHE A 17 -18.31 -7.42 -14.91
CA PHE A 17 -17.19 -7.25 -13.98
C PHE A 17 -16.18 -8.41 -14.05
N VAL A 18 -16.67 -9.65 -14.16
CA VAL A 18 -15.82 -10.84 -14.28
C VAL A 18 -15.10 -10.90 -15.63
N HIS A 19 -15.77 -10.56 -16.74
CA HIS A 19 -15.13 -10.54 -18.06
C HIS A 19 -14.21 -9.32 -18.27
N GLY A 20 -14.54 -8.16 -17.69
CA GLY A 20 -13.66 -6.98 -17.71
C GLY A 20 -12.36 -7.18 -16.92
N MET A 21 -12.32 -8.15 -16.01
CA MET A 21 -11.12 -8.53 -15.26
C MET A 21 -10.16 -9.43 -16.06
N GLN A 22 -10.60 -9.96 -17.21
CA GLN A 22 -9.87 -11.00 -17.96
C GLN A 22 -9.31 -10.53 -19.32
N ILE A 23 -9.18 -9.22 -19.53
CA ILE A 23 -8.45 -8.68 -20.69
C ILE A 23 -7.05 -8.25 -20.24
N GLY A 24 -6.10 -9.18 -20.32
CA GLY A 24 -4.70 -8.90 -20.01
C GLY A 24 -3.89 -10.17 -19.77
N GLU A 25 -3.67 -10.96 -20.82
CA GLU A 25 -2.51 -11.85 -20.88
C GLU A 25 -1.26 -10.98 -20.67
N SER A 26 -0.39 -11.39 -19.73
CA SER A 26 0.87 -10.75 -19.30
C SER A 26 0.77 -9.61 -18.25
N SER A 27 1.23 -9.96 -17.04
CA SER A 27 1.42 -9.13 -15.83
C SER A 27 0.15 -8.64 -15.12
N LEU A 28 0.00 -9.04 -13.85
CA LEU A 28 -0.99 -8.46 -12.95
C LEU A 28 -0.82 -6.93 -12.93
N PRO A 29 -1.88 -6.13 -13.12
CA PRO A 29 -1.77 -4.66 -13.21
C PRO A 29 -1.31 -3.99 -11.90
N PHE A 30 -1.04 -4.78 -10.85
CA PHE A 30 -0.60 -4.34 -9.54
C PHE A 30 0.91 -4.51 -9.30
N GLU A 31 1.62 -5.25 -10.15
CA GLU A 31 3.01 -5.65 -9.89
C GLU A 31 4.03 -4.51 -10.12
N ASN A 32 3.73 -3.53 -10.98
CA ASN A 32 4.59 -2.35 -11.12
C ASN A 32 4.36 -1.36 -9.97
N ASN A 33 5.40 -0.62 -9.55
CA ASN A 33 5.26 0.43 -8.53
C ASN A 33 4.81 1.77 -9.13
N ASP A 34 4.56 1.83 -10.44
CA ASP A 34 4.16 3.06 -11.12
C ASP A 34 2.66 3.29 -10.98
N ILE A 35 2.29 4.56 -10.84
CA ILE A 35 0.89 4.99 -10.90
C ILE A 35 0.47 4.91 -12.36
N THR A 36 0.14 3.69 -12.78
CA THR A 36 -0.32 3.41 -14.14
C THR A 36 -1.77 3.87 -14.27
N VAL A 37 -2.15 4.39 -15.44
CA VAL A 37 -3.54 4.83 -15.72
C VAL A 37 -4.56 3.74 -15.38
N GLY A 38 -4.21 2.46 -15.54
CA GLY A 38 -5.04 1.32 -15.14
C GLY A 38 -5.35 1.26 -13.63
N LYS A 39 -4.40 1.59 -12.75
CA LYS A 39 -4.64 1.66 -11.29
C LYS A 39 -5.53 2.84 -10.92
N LEU A 40 -5.33 3.99 -11.58
CA LEU A 40 -6.18 5.17 -11.41
C LEU A 40 -7.63 4.86 -11.84
N MET A 41 -7.78 4.22 -13.00
CA MET A 41 -9.06 3.85 -13.58
C MET A 41 -9.76 2.78 -12.72
N ALA A 42 -9.04 1.77 -12.21
CA ALA A 42 -9.57 0.80 -11.27
C ALA A 42 -10.02 1.43 -9.94
N GLY A 43 -9.23 2.37 -9.41
CA GLY A 43 -9.60 3.15 -8.22
C GLY A 43 -10.86 3.99 -8.44
N MET A 44 -11.00 4.63 -9.61
CA MET A 44 -12.21 5.37 -9.98
C MET A 44 -13.44 4.44 -10.09
N VAL A 45 -13.29 3.25 -10.67
CA VAL A 45 -14.38 2.26 -10.77
C VAL A 45 -14.82 1.80 -9.37
N MET A 46 -13.88 1.50 -8.46
CA MET A 46 -14.22 1.19 -7.07
C MET A 46 -14.97 2.34 -6.39
N LEU A 47 -14.57 3.58 -6.63
CA LEU A 47 -15.25 4.76 -6.11
C LEU A 47 -16.71 4.81 -6.59
N PHE A 48 -16.95 4.58 -7.88
CA PHE A 48 -18.30 4.55 -8.46
C PHE A 48 -19.16 3.42 -7.89
N VAL A 49 -18.60 2.22 -7.73
CA VAL A 49 -19.30 1.07 -7.12
C VAL A 49 -19.68 1.36 -5.66
N TYR A 50 -18.82 2.09 -4.93
CA TYR A 50 -19.09 2.49 -3.55
C TYR A 50 -20.23 3.52 -3.41
N PHE A 51 -20.53 4.30 -4.46
CA PHE A 51 -21.66 5.23 -4.48
C PHE A 51 -23.01 4.57 -4.82
N ILE A 52 -23.03 3.29 -5.23
CA ILE A 52 -24.26 2.54 -5.53
C ILE A 52 -25.28 2.56 -4.36
N PRO A 53 -24.90 2.34 -3.08
CA PRO A 53 -25.83 2.43 -1.95
C PRO A 53 -26.48 3.81 -1.83
N THR A 54 -25.73 4.87 -2.13
CA THR A 54 -26.23 6.27 -2.15
C THR A 54 -27.27 6.46 -3.24
N ILE A 55 -27.02 5.93 -4.44
CA ILE A 55 -27.93 6.03 -5.59
C ILE A 55 -29.22 5.23 -5.33
N ILE A 56 -29.12 4.02 -4.78
CA ILE A 56 -30.26 3.16 -4.45
C ILE A 56 -31.18 3.81 -3.39
N CYS A 57 -30.61 4.54 -2.43
CA CYS A 57 -31.39 5.16 -1.35
C CYS A 57 -31.96 6.55 -1.66
N TRP A 58 -31.70 7.14 -2.83
CA TRP A 58 -32.21 8.48 -3.19
C TRP A 58 -33.75 8.55 -3.08
N LYS A 59 -34.46 7.47 -3.40
CA LYS A 59 -35.94 7.44 -3.39
C LYS A 59 -36.58 7.37 -1.98
N LYS A 60 -35.79 7.22 -0.91
CA LYS A 60 -36.31 7.17 0.48
C LYS A 60 -36.08 8.47 1.25
N ARG A 61 -37.06 8.85 2.08
CA ARG A 61 -37.11 10.07 2.90
C ARG A 61 -35.89 10.28 3.82
N ASN A 62 -35.15 9.23 4.15
CA ASN A 62 -33.98 9.26 5.04
C ASN A 62 -32.64 9.26 4.28
N SER A 63 -32.61 9.56 2.98
CA SER A 63 -31.37 9.48 2.16
C SER A 63 -30.24 10.36 2.70
N LYS A 64 -30.56 11.48 3.36
CA LYS A 64 -29.57 12.41 3.94
C LYS A 64 -28.67 11.74 4.99
N TYR A 65 -29.25 10.93 5.87
CA TYR A 65 -28.49 10.23 6.92
C TYR A 65 -27.55 9.16 6.34
N LEU A 66 -28.04 8.43 5.33
CA LEU A 66 -27.24 7.41 4.65
C LEU A 66 -26.10 8.01 3.84
N LEU A 67 -26.31 9.18 3.23
CA LEU A 67 -25.26 9.92 2.53
C LEU A 67 -24.15 10.37 3.50
N ILE A 68 -24.54 10.93 4.66
CA ILE A 68 -23.59 11.35 5.70
C ILE A 68 -22.78 10.15 6.21
N ILE A 69 -23.44 9.02 6.52
CA ILE A 69 -22.75 7.80 6.96
C ILE A 69 -21.78 7.32 5.87
N ASN A 70 -22.21 7.25 4.60
CA ASN A 70 -21.36 6.77 3.52
C ASN A 70 -20.12 7.67 3.30
N ILE A 71 -20.27 8.99 3.44
CA ILE A 71 -19.13 9.93 3.41
C ILE A 71 -18.22 9.75 4.63
N LEU A 72 -18.77 9.61 5.83
CA LEU A 72 -17.99 9.41 7.05
C LEU A 72 -17.20 8.09 6.99
N THR A 73 -17.83 7.03 6.47
CA THR A 73 -17.22 5.72 6.27
C THR A 73 -16.11 5.79 5.21
N ALA A 74 -16.32 6.51 4.10
CA ALA A 74 -15.26 6.74 3.12
C ALA A 74 -14.07 7.51 3.73
N TRP A 75 -14.36 8.57 4.48
CA TRP A 75 -13.33 9.41 5.10
C TRP A 75 -12.53 8.66 6.17
N THR A 76 -13.17 7.75 6.91
CA THR A 76 -12.49 6.87 7.87
C THR A 76 -11.64 5.81 7.18
N ILE A 77 -12.14 5.17 6.12
CA ILE A 77 -11.35 4.19 5.35
C ILE A 77 -10.12 4.86 4.72
N LEU A 78 -10.29 6.05 4.10
CA LEU A 78 -9.18 6.83 3.54
C LEU A 78 -8.14 7.19 4.61
N GLY A 79 -8.56 7.67 5.79
CA GLY A 79 -7.67 7.96 6.90
C GLY A 79 -6.87 6.74 7.36
N TRP A 80 -7.52 5.58 7.48
CA TRP A 80 -6.87 4.32 7.82
C TRP A 80 -5.85 3.90 6.76
N PHE A 81 -6.18 4.00 5.47
CA PHE A 81 -5.26 3.70 4.37
C PHE A 81 -4.02 4.59 4.39
N ILE A 82 -4.18 5.89 4.62
CA ILE A 82 -3.05 6.83 4.73
C ILE A 82 -2.15 6.45 5.92
N CYS A 83 -2.73 6.17 7.09
CA CYS A 83 -2.00 5.69 8.26
C CYS A 83 -1.26 4.37 7.98
N PHE A 84 -1.88 3.45 7.25
CA PHE A 84 -1.29 2.18 6.88
C PHE A 84 -0.09 2.35 5.95
N ILE A 85 -0.24 3.16 4.89
CA ILE A 85 0.86 3.49 3.96
C ILE A 85 2.01 4.16 4.72
N LEU A 86 1.70 5.08 5.63
CA LEU A 86 2.70 5.76 6.45
C LEU A 86 3.44 4.78 7.37
N ALA A 87 2.73 3.88 8.05
CA ALA A 87 3.32 2.85 8.91
C ALA A 87 4.27 1.92 8.14
N PHE A 88 3.87 1.49 6.93
CA PHE A 88 4.73 0.67 6.07
C PHE A 88 6.00 1.42 5.61
N ASN A 89 5.90 2.71 5.30
CA ASN A 89 7.04 3.53 4.91
C ASN A 89 8.03 3.79 6.06
N ILE A 90 7.53 3.99 7.28
CA ILE A 90 8.37 4.18 8.47
C ILE A 90 9.24 2.93 8.73
N ASN A 91 8.64 1.73 8.66
CA ASN A 91 9.37 0.48 8.86
C ASN A 91 10.50 0.27 7.84
N ARG A 92 10.29 0.63 6.56
CA ARG A 92 11.32 0.51 5.51
C ARG A 92 12.52 1.45 5.76
N LYS A 93 12.28 2.68 6.20
CA LYS A 93 13.35 3.65 6.49
C LYS A 93 14.18 3.20 7.70
N HIS A 94 13.51 2.74 8.76
CA HIS A 94 14.19 2.32 9.98
C HIS A 94 15.06 1.08 9.77
N ALA A 95 14.62 0.13 8.93
CA ALA A 95 15.41 -1.04 8.56
C ALA A 95 16.71 -0.68 7.82
N ARG A 96 16.67 0.29 6.90
CA ARG A 96 17.87 0.74 6.16
C ARG A 96 18.91 1.38 7.08
N ILE A 97 18.47 2.27 7.98
CA ILE A 97 19.37 2.97 8.91
C ILE A 97 20.09 1.98 9.83
N ILE A 98 19.39 0.95 10.32
CA ILE A 98 19.99 -0.09 11.19
C ILE A 98 21.07 -0.89 10.44
N VAL A 99 20.82 -1.24 9.18
CA VAL A 99 21.78 -2.00 8.36
C VAL A 99 23.03 -1.17 8.07
N GLU A 100 22.89 0.11 7.71
CA GLU A 100 24.02 1.01 7.48
C GLU A 100 24.86 1.20 8.75
N THR A 101 24.20 1.42 9.89
CA THR A 101 24.87 1.61 11.18
C THR A 101 25.69 0.39 11.57
N LYS A 102 25.11 -0.82 11.40
CA LYS A 102 25.84 -2.07 11.63
C LYS A 102 27.04 -2.23 10.71
N ARG A 103 26.94 -1.81 9.44
CA ARG A 103 28.05 -1.90 8.48
C ARG A 103 29.21 -0.99 8.89
N LYS A 104 28.92 0.27 9.24
CA LYS A 104 29.92 1.24 9.70
C LYS A 104 30.65 0.76 10.96
N MET A 105 29.91 0.28 11.97
CA MET A 105 30.52 -0.28 13.18
C MET A 105 31.41 -1.50 12.89
N LYS A 106 31.05 -2.33 11.91
CA LYS A 106 31.87 -3.49 11.49
C LYS A 106 33.16 -3.04 10.80
N GLU A 107 33.09 -2.02 9.95
CA GLU A 107 34.24 -1.41 9.29
C GLU A 107 35.19 -0.76 10.30
N GLU A 108 34.67 0.02 11.25
CA GLU A 108 35.45 0.63 12.33
C GLU A 108 36.13 -0.43 13.21
N LYS A 109 35.42 -1.49 13.60
CA LYS A 109 36.00 -2.60 14.36
C LYS A 109 37.12 -3.32 13.60
N LYS A 110 37.06 -3.42 12.27
CA LYS A 110 38.15 -4.00 11.47
C LYS A 110 39.38 -3.09 11.46
N LYS A 111 39.19 -1.80 11.16
CA LYS A 111 40.26 -0.80 11.17
C LYS A 111 40.95 -0.72 12.54
N MET A 112 40.17 -0.78 13.61
CA MET A 112 40.69 -0.76 14.99
C MET A 112 41.48 -2.04 15.33
N LYS A 113 41.08 -3.20 14.83
CA LYS A 113 41.85 -4.44 14.95
C LYS A 113 43.15 -4.41 14.13
N GLU A 114 43.10 -3.88 12.92
CA GLU A 114 44.26 -3.71 12.05
C GLU A 114 45.27 -2.72 12.65
N ALA A 115 44.79 -1.56 13.12
CA ALA A 115 45.62 -0.57 13.82
C ALA A 115 46.25 -1.13 15.10
N LYS A 116 45.49 -1.91 15.89
CA LYS A 116 46.03 -2.59 17.08
C LYS A 116 47.11 -3.60 16.71
N LYS A 117 46.90 -4.40 15.64
CA LYS A 117 47.89 -5.39 15.17
C LYS A 117 49.16 -4.73 14.63
N ILE A 118 49.05 -3.59 13.97
CA ILE A 118 50.19 -2.81 13.50
C ILE A 118 50.95 -2.19 14.68
N ALA A 119 50.24 -1.63 15.68
CA ALA A 119 50.85 -1.08 16.89
C ALA A 119 51.55 -2.16 17.75
N GLU A 120 51.03 -3.39 17.76
CA GLU A 120 51.61 -4.53 18.46
C GLU A 120 52.83 -5.14 17.71
N PHE A 121 52.92 -4.94 16.38
CA PHE A 121 54.04 -5.38 15.55
C PHE A 121 55.11 -4.29 15.32
N SER A 122 54.88 -3.05 15.76
CA SER A 122 55.85 -1.96 15.65
C SER A 122 57.01 -2.18 16.65
N PRO A 123 58.28 -2.24 16.18
CA PRO A 123 59.44 -2.61 16.98
C PRO A 123 59.98 -1.45 17.85
N ASP A 124 59.10 -0.73 18.55
CA ASP A 124 59.48 0.32 19.51
C ASP A 124 59.22 -0.11 20.96
N LYS A 125 59.21 -1.43 21.17
CA LYS A 125 59.43 -2.09 22.47
C LYS A 125 60.64 -3.02 22.38
N VAL A 126 61.71 -2.53 21.74
CA VAL A 126 63.06 -3.03 21.99
C VAL A 126 63.71 -1.98 22.88
N ASP A 127 63.65 -2.28 24.18
CA ASP A 127 64.59 -1.95 25.23
C ASP A 127 65.56 -0.78 24.96
N VAL A 128 65.36 0.32 25.68
CA VAL A 128 66.44 1.17 26.23
C VAL A 128 66.25 1.24 27.74
#